data_AF-F2QCQ7-F1
#
_entry.id   AF-F2QCQ7-F1
#
_cell.length_a   1.000
_cell.length_b   1.000
_cell.length_c   1.000
_cell.angle_alpha   90.00
_cell.angle_beta   90.00
_cell.angle_gamma   90.00
#
_symmetry.space_group_name_H-M   'P 1'
#
loop_
_entity.id
_entity.type
_entity.pdbx_description
1 polymer ?
#
loop_
_entity_poly.entity_id
_entity_poly.type
_entity_poly.pdbx_seq_one_letter_code
_entity_poly.pdbx_strand_id
1 'polypeptide(L)'
;MLQWLKRSLASLLGDKKDLVKNLPIIKSLNKKANIDLDSKRSNLLKENFEDILKAIYQSNLKTYDIWLDFGTLLGFYRENDLIPHDLDMDFGIIIPDYEAFLRDEKVLLEKGFVRTKEFYYNDKLVELSYSYKGLNVDFIVYDKKEDAISSDTIFYMTNALGNPTRYEVYHYELPFTALTECSFKEILVKVPENTRDYISHLYGEDFEIPNTHYNWKENPIYKQKDANLAKVLLKK
;
A
#
# COMPACT_ATOMS: atom_id res chain seq x y z
N MET A 1 -7.53 -7.20 20.58
CA MET A 1 -7.08 -7.30 21.99
C MET A 1 -5.67 -6.74 22.21
N LEU A 2 -4.64 -7.17 21.46
CA LEU A 2 -3.24 -6.72 21.69
C LEU A 2 -3.00 -5.23 21.43
N GLN A 3 -3.59 -4.65 20.37
CA GLN A 3 -3.50 -3.22 20.08
C GLN A 3 -4.18 -2.36 21.15
N TRP A 4 -5.34 -2.79 21.64
CA TRP A 4 -6.03 -2.14 22.75
C TRP A 4 -5.19 -2.21 24.03
N LEU A 5 -4.60 -3.38 24.33
CA LEU A 5 -3.68 -3.53 25.47
C LEU A 5 -2.45 -2.61 25.34
N LYS A 6 -1.84 -2.54 24.15
CA LYS A 6 -0.70 -1.64 23.85
C LYS A 6 -1.10 -0.16 24.01
N ARG A 7 -2.30 0.23 23.59
CA ARG A 7 -2.84 1.59 23.72
C ARG A 7 -3.16 1.94 25.18
N SER A 8 -3.79 1.03 25.92
CA SER A 8 -4.08 1.18 27.35
C SER A 8 -2.81 1.27 28.19
N LEU A 9 -1.81 0.41 27.93
CA LEU A 9 -0.49 0.50 28.58
C LEU A 9 0.21 1.82 28.26
N ALA A 10 0.16 2.27 27.00
CA ALA A 10 0.78 3.52 26.59
C ALA A 10 0.15 4.75 27.27
N SER A 11 -1.16 4.72 27.56
CA SER A 11 -1.84 5.78 28.31
C SER A 11 -1.55 5.68 29.81
N LEU A 12 -1.50 4.46 30.37
CA LEU A 12 -1.24 4.21 31.79
C LEU A 12 0.20 4.62 32.19
N LEU A 13 1.16 4.43 31.29
CA LEU A 13 2.58 4.63 31.57
C LEU A 13 3.06 6.09 31.39
N GLY A 14 2.26 6.97 30.79
CA GLY A 14 2.59 8.40 30.60
C GLY A 14 4.04 8.63 30.16
N ASP A 15 4.74 9.51 30.87
CA ASP A 15 6.15 9.88 30.59
C ASP A 15 7.16 8.75 30.89
N LYS A 16 6.75 7.69 31.60
CA LYS A 16 7.59 6.51 31.87
C LYS A 16 7.49 5.45 30.77
N LYS A 17 6.66 5.67 29.76
CA LYS A 17 6.48 4.76 28.63
C LYS A 17 7.79 4.44 27.93
N ASP A 18 8.67 5.42 27.76
CA ASP A 18 9.94 5.21 27.06
C ASP A 18 10.97 4.47 27.93
N LEU A 19 10.96 4.68 29.25
CA LEU A 19 11.73 3.88 30.21
C LEU A 19 11.31 2.40 30.17
N VAL A 20 10.01 2.13 30.19
CA VAL A 20 9.47 0.76 30.17
C VAL A 20 9.68 0.10 28.81
N LYS A 21 9.45 0.81 27.69
CA LYS A 21 9.75 0.29 26.35
C LYS A 21 11.23 -0.02 26.14
N ASN A 22 12.12 0.68 26.86
CA ASN A 22 13.56 0.47 26.74
C ASN A 22 14.10 -0.70 27.55
N LEU A 23 13.30 -1.31 28.42
CA LEU A 23 13.70 -2.50 29.17
C LEU A 23 14.03 -3.65 28.21
N PRO A 24 15.18 -4.33 28.37
CA PRO A 24 15.62 -5.40 27.45
C PRO A 24 14.59 -6.51 27.25
N ILE A 25 13.90 -6.89 28.33
CA ILE A 25 12.86 -7.93 28.30
C ILE A 25 11.66 -7.48 27.47
N ILE A 26 11.22 -6.23 27.63
CA ILE A 26 10.08 -5.67 26.88
C ILE A 26 10.46 -5.47 25.41
N LYS A 27 11.69 -5.04 25.11
CA LYS A 27 12.22 -5.01 23.73
C LYS A 27 12.22 -6.39 23.08
N SER A 28 12.72 -7.40 23.79
CA SER A 28 12.76 -8.80 23.31
C SER A 28 11.35 -9.36 23.05
N LEU A 29 10.41 -9.16 23.99
CA LEU A 29 9.02 -9.58 23.84
C LEU A 29 8.32 -8.86 22.68
N ASN A 30 8.50 -7.54 22.55
CA ASN A 30 7.97 -6.79 21.41
C ASN A 30 8.56 -7.25 20.07
N LYS A 31 9.87 -7.50 20.02
CA LYS A 31 10.55 -8.03 18.83
C LYS A 31 9.97 -9.38 18.44
N LYS A 32 9.83 -10.30 19.40
CA LYS A 32 9.24 -11.63 19.16
C LYS A 32 7.78 -11.55 18.70
N ALA A 33 6.99 -10.68 19.32
CA ALA A 33 5.59 -10.47 18.94
C ALA A 33 5.44 -9.86 17.54
N ASN A 34 6.33 -8.94 17.15
CA ASN A 34 6.34 -8.38 15.79
C ASN A 34 6.75 -9.45 14.77
N ILE A 35 7.81 -10.23 15.02
CA ILE A 35 8.23 -11.32 14.13
C ILE A 35 7.09 -12.34 13.91
N ASP A 36 6.38 -12.72 14.97
CA ASP A 36 5.24 -13.65 14.88
C ASP A 36 4.06 -13.04 14.09
N LEU A 37 3.78 -11.74 14.29
CA LEU A 37 2.74 -11.03 13.53
C LEU A 37 3.10 -10.91 12.05
N ASP A 38 4.35 -10.55 11.74
CA ASP A 38 4.83 -10.39 10.37
C ASP A 38 4.87 -11.74 9.65
N SER A 39 5.31 -12.81 10.33
CA SER A 39 5.26 -14.16 9.77
C SER A 39 3.82 -14.63 9.49
N LYS A 40 2.86 -14.34 10.38
CA LYS A 40 1.44 -14.65 10.15
C LYS A 40 0.87 -13.90 8.95
N ARG A 41 1.20 -12.62 8.82
CA ARG A 41 0.78 -11.78 7.70
C ARG A 41 1.39 -12.22 6.37
N SER A 42 2.69 -12.56 6.36
CA SER A 42 3.36 -13.12 5.18
C SER A 42 2.73 -14.45 4.74
N ASN A 43 2.36 -15.33 5.68
CA ASN A 43 1.64 -16.56 5.35
C ASN A 43 0.23 -16.27 4.81
N LEU A 44 -0.51 -15.36 5.45
CA LEU A 44 -1.82 -14.93 4.95
C LEU A 44 -1.71 -14.39 3.53
N LEU A 45 -0.69 -13.58 3.25
CA LEU A 45 -0.45 -13.01 1.92
C LEU A 45 -0.25 -14.12 0.91
N LYS A 46 0.66 -15.07 1.17
CA LYS A 46 0.89 -16.23 0.29
C LYS A 46 -0.37 -17.06 0.04
N GLU A 47 -1.17 -17.30 1.08
CA GLU A 47 -2.41 -18.09 0.99
C GLU A 47 -3.51 -17.41 0.18
N ASN A 48 -3.51 -16.07 0.12
CA ASN A 48 -4.61 -15.28 -0.45
C ASN A 48 -4.19 -14.45 -1.68
N PHE A 49 -2.93 -14.49 -2.06
CA PHE A 49 -2.36 -13.74 -3.16
C PHE A 49 -3.11 -13.97 -4.48
N GLU A 50 -3.28 -15.23 -4.86
CA GLU A 50 -4.00 -15.59 -6.09
C GLU A 50 -5.47 -15.21 -6.04
N ASP A 51 -6.12 -15.32 -4.86
CA ASP A 51 -7.52 -14.91 -4.69
C ASP A 51 -7.69 -13.41 -4.98
N ILE A 52 -6.74 -12.59 -4.53
CA ILE A 52 -6.74 -11.14 -4.75
C ILE A 52 -6.55 -10.83 -6.23
N LEU A 53 -5.55 -11.46 -6.87
CA LEU A 53 -5.34 -11.30 -8.31
C LEU A 53 -6.57 -11.74 -9.12
N LYS A 54 -7.20 -12.88 -8.78
CA LYS A 54 -8.43 -13.36 -9.44
C LYS A 54 -9.60 -12.40 -9.20
N ALA A 55 -9.72 -11.80 -8.01
CA ALA A 55 -10.76 -10.81 -7.73
C ALA A 55 -10.67 -9.58 -8.63
N ILE A 56 -9.45 -9.16 -8.97
CA ILE A 56 -9.18 -7.96 -9.77
C ILE A 56 -9.20 -8.29 -11.28
N TYR A 57 -8.36 -9.23 -11.72
CA TYR A 57 -8.11 -9.47 -13.15
C TYR A 57 -9.12 -10.43 -13.80
N GLN A 58 -9.92 -11.17 -13.03
CA GLN A 58 -11.00 -12.03 -13.55
C GLN A 58 -12.41 -11.48 -13.27
N SER A 59 -12.51 -10.19 -12.94
CA SER A 59 -13.78 -9.46 -12.82
C SER A 59 -13.93 -8.37 -13.88
N ASN A 60 -15.01 -7.60 -13.83
CA ASN A 60 -15.19 -6.37 -14.58
C ASN A 60 -14.11 -5.33 -14.30
N LEU A 61 -13.42 -5.38 -13.16
CA LEU A 61 -12.34 -4.44 -12.86
C LEU A 61 -11.17 -4.50 -13.86
N LYS A 62 -10.99 -5.62 -14.58
CA LYS A 62 -9.95 -5.75 -15.62
C LYS A 62 -10.09 -4.74 -16.77
N THR A 63 -11.27 -4.13 -16.94
CA THR A 63 -11.49 -3.09 -17.97
C THR A 63 -10.85 -1.76 -17.62
N TYR A 64 -10.50 -1.54 -16.36
CA TYR A 64 -9.71 -0.40 -15.93
C TYR A 64 -8.22 -0.65 -16.20
N ASP A 65 -7.47 0.42 -16.32
CA ASP A 65 -6.01 0.37 -16.28
C ASP A 65 -5.58 0.16 -14.83
N ILE A 66 -5.56 -1.11 -14.41
CA ILE A 66 -5.08 -1.58 -13.12
C ILE A 66 -3.83 -2.40 -13.36
N TRP A 67 -2.73 -2.10 -12.68
CA TRP A 67 -1.47 -2.84 -12.78
C TRP A 67 -0.89 -3.13 -11.39
N LEU A 68 0.03 -4.10 -11.31
CA LEU A 68 0.81 -4.30 -10.08
C LEU A 68 1.67 -3.06 -9.84
N ASP A 69 1.71 -2.53 -8.62
CA ASP A 69 2.52 -1.35 -8.28
C ASP A 69 3.42 -1.61 -7.07
N PHE A 70 4.29 -0.65 -6.74
CA PHE A 70 5.15 -0.65 -5.56
C PHE A 70 5.75 -2.02 -5.20
N GLY A 71 5.53 -2.53 -3.98
CA GLY A 71 6.15 -3.75 -3.47
C GLY A 71 5.72 -4.99 -4.27
N THR A 72 4.47 -5.00 -4.73
CA THR A 72 3.91 -6.10 -5.53
C THR A 72 4.56 -6.17 -6.92
N LEU A 73 4.76 -5.03 -7.59
CA LEU A 73 5.48 -4.95 -8.86
C LEU A 73 6.96 -5.31 -8.72
N LEU A 74 7.60 -4.81 -7.66
CA LEU A 74 9.00 -5.10 -7.36
C LEU A 74 9.22 -6.59 -7.10
N GLY A 75 8.33 -7.24 -6.34
CA GLY A 75 8.34 -8.69 -6.16
C GLY A 75 8.21 -9.43 -7.48
N PHE A 76 7.18 -9.09 -8.26
CA PHE A 76 6.97 -9.68 -9.59
C PHE A 76 8.22 -9.58 -10.47
N TYR A 77 8.84 -8.40 -10.57
CA TYR A 77 9.98 -8.17 -11.44
C TYR A 77 11.29 -8.82 -10.92
N ARG A 78 11.60 -8.67 -9.63
CA ARG A 78 12.90 -9.07 -9.07
C ARG A 78 12.92 -10.53 -8.60
N GLU A 79 11.86 -10.98 -7.94
CA GLU A 79 11.80 -12.30 -7.30
C GLU A 79 11.03 -13.32 -8.16
N ASN A 80 10.29 -12.86 -9.18
CA ASN A 80 9.26 -13.65 -9.86
C ASN A 80 8.23 -14.23 -8.86
N ASP A 81 8.04 -13.53 -7.74
CA ASP A 81 7.19 -13.91 -6.61
C ASP A 81 6.92 -12.69 -5.70
N LEU A 82 6.19 -12.86 -4.62
CA LEU A 82 6.09 -11.85 -3.57
C LEU A 82 7.44 -11.62 -2.88
N ILE A 83 7.68 -10.39 -2.40
CA ILE A 83 8.83 -10.11 -1.55
C ILE A 83 8.66 -10.92 -0.23
N PRO A 84 9.67 -11.63 0.27
CA PRO A 84 9.52 -12.55 1.42
C PRO A 84 8.93 -11.95 2.70
N HIS A 85 9.04 -10.64 2.87
CA HIS A 85 8.58 -9.89 4.03
C HIS A 85 7.44 -8.92 3.71
N ASP A 86 6.85 -9.00 2.52
CA ASP A 86 5.71 -8.17 2.15
C ASP A 86 4.47 -8.56 2.95
N LEU A 87 3.64 -7.56 3.27
CA LEU A 87 2.48 -7.74 4.16
C LEU A 87 1.16 -7.24 3.55
N ASP A 88 1.23 -6.67 2.35
CA ASP A 88 0.15 -6.04 1.60
C ASP A 88 0.31 -6.30 0.11
N MET A 89 -0.66 -5.80 -0.66
CA MET A 89 -0.60 -5.78 -2.12
C MET A 89 -0.95 -4.40 -2.63
N ASP A 90 -0.12 -3.90 -3.54
CA ASP A 90 -0.25 -2.57 -4.13
C ASP A 90 -0.62 -2.67 -5.60
N PHE A 91 -1.60 -1.87 -6.00
CA PHE A 91 -2.05 -1.74 -7.37
C PHE A 91 -2.10 -0.28 -7.77
N GLY A 92 -1.62 0.04 -8.96
CA GLY A 92 -1.89 1.33 -9.58
C GLY A 92 -3.19 1.25 -10.36
N ILE A 93 -3.98 2.32 -10.35
CA ILE A 93 -5.23 2.42 -11.10
C ILE A 93 -5.43 3.81 -11.71
N ILE A 94 -5.92 3.85 -12.95
CA ILE A 94 -6.52 5.07 -13.53
C ILE A 94 -8.05 4.92 -13.44
N ILE A 95 -8.72 5.92 -12.87
CA ILE A 95 -10.18 5.96 -12.70
C ILE A 95 -10.75 7.14 -13.49
N PRO A 96 -11.17 6.94 -14.76
CA PRO A 96 -11.75 8.03 -15.56
C PRO A 96 -13.13 8.48 -15.07
N ASP A 97 -13.93 7.54 -14.56
CA ASP A 97 -15.26 7.78 -14.01
C ASP A 97 -15.37 7.06 -12.66
N TYR A 98 -15.37 7.85 -11.58
CA TYR A 98 -15.45 7.32 -10.22
C TYR A 98 -16.81 6.68 -9.91
N GLU A 99 -17.91 7.19 -10.46
CA GLU A 99 -19.23 6.61 -10.23
C GLU A 99 -19.37 5.26 -10.94
N ALA A 100 -18.75 5.10 -12.12
CA ALA A 100 -18.61 3.80 -12.77
C ALA A 100 -17.80 2.82 -11.93
N PHE A 101 -16.64 3.29 -11.43
CA PHE A 101 -15.79 2.48 -10.56
C PHE A 101 -16.54 2.02 -9.30
N LEU A 102 -17.31 2.89 -8.64
CA LEU A 102 -18.13 2.55 -7.46
C LEU A 102 -19.19 1.48 -7.74
N ARG A 103 -19.67 1.35 -8.98
CA ARG A 103 -20.57 0.24 -9.36
C ARG A 103 -19.79 -1.04 -9.55
N ASP A 104 -18.64 -0.96 -10.20
CA ASP A 104 -17.84 -2.12 -10.56
C ASP A 104 -17.09 -2.72 -9.36
N GLU A 105 -16.62 -1.90 -8.42
CA GLU A 105 -15.93 -2.33 -7.20
C GLU A 105 -16.77 -3.26 -6.32
N LYS A 106 -18.10 -3.27 -6.49
CA LYS A 106 -19.00 -4.13 -5.72
C LYS A 106 -18.60 -5.60 -5.82
N VAL A 107 -17.98 -5.99 -6.94
CA VAL A 107 -17.43 -7.34 -7.11
C VAL A 107 -16.36 -7.68 -6.05
N LEU A 108 -15.55 -6.71 -5.61
CA LEU A 108 -14.59 -6.91 -4.53
C LEU A 108 -15.34 -7.10 -3.21
N LEU A 109 -16.34 -6.25 -2.95
CA LEU A 109 -17.14 -6.34 -1.72
C LEU A 109 -17.86 -7.70 -1.60
N GLU A 110 -18.44 -8.17 -2.70
CA GLU A 110 -19.08 -9.50 -2.79
C GLU A 110 -18.09 -10.65 -2.58
N LYS A 111 -16.82 -10.47 -2.99
CA LYS A 111 -15.73 -11.42 -2.73
C LYS A 111 -15.16 -11.32 -1.31
N GLY A 112 -15.68 -10.43 -0.46
CA GLY A 112 -15.29 -10.31 0.94
C GLY A 112 -14.20 -9.26 1.22
N PHE A 113 -13.92 -8.37 0.25
CA PHE A 113 -13.12 -7.19 0.50
C PHE A 113 -13.94 -6.17 1.30
N VAL A 114 -13.29 -5.45 2.20
CA VAL A 114 -13.91 -4.38 2.98
C VAL A 114 -13.10 -3.11 2.76
N ARG A 115 -13.73 -2.04 2.24
CA ARG A 115 -13.05 -0.75 2.15
C ARG A 115 -12.71 -0.25 3.55
N THR A 116 -11.44 0.07 3.78
CA THR A 116 -10.94 0.52 5.09
C THR A 116 -10.46 1.96 5.08
N LYS A 117 -9.94 2.47 3.96
CA LYS A 117 -9.45 3.86 3.87
C LYS A 117 -9.71 4.48 2.51
N GLU A 118 -9.84 5.80 2.51
CA GLU A 118 -9.83 6.65 1.33
C GLU A 118 -8.93 7.86 1.62
N PHE A 119 -8.07 8.20 0.66
CA PHE A 119 -7.15 9.31 0.77
C PHE A 119 -7.46 10.33 -0.32
N TYR A 120 -7.51 11.59 0.06
CA TYR A 120 -7.77 12.70 -0.84
C TYR A 120 -6.72 13.79 -0.66
N TYR A 121 -6.24 14.33 -1.78
CA TYR A 121 -5.43 15.54 -1.82
C TYR A 121 -6.16 16.58 -2.66
N ASN A 122 -6.45 17.76 -2.08
CA ASN A 122 -7.18 18.83 -2.76
C ASN A 122 -8.50 18.34 -3.39
N ASP A 123 -9.29 17.63 -2.59
CA ASP A 123 -10.57 16.97 -2.95
C ASP A 123 -10.50 15.90 -4.06
N LYS A 124 -9.30 15.56 -4.54
CA LYS A 124 -9.07 14.48 -5.49
C LYS A 124 -8.71 13.18 -4.77
N LEU A 125 -9.34 12.07 -5.15
CA LEU A 125 -8.98 10.73 -4.66
C LEU A 125 -7.59 10.33 -5.15
N VAL A 126 -6.73 9.89 -4.22
CA VAL A 126 -5.35 9.46 -4.52
C VAL A 126 -5.05 8.03 -4.07
N GLU A 127 -5.81 7.48 -3.12
CA GLU A 127 -5.67 6.07 -2.69
C GLU A 127 -6.98 5.51 -2.12
N LEU A 128 -7.24 4.23 -2.43
CA LEU A 128 -8.29 3.40 -1.82
C LEU A 128 -7.66 2.16 -1.18
N SER A 129 -7.87 1.98 0.13
CA SER A 129 -7.42 0.77 0.83
C SER A 129 -8.58 -0.17 1.13
N TYR A 130 -8.35 -1.47 0.91
CA TYR A 130 -9.26 -2.55 1.28
C TYR A 130 -8.58 -3.51 2.26
N SER A 131 -9.41 -4.19 3.05
CA SER A 131 -9.00 -5.39 3.77
C SER A 131 -9.59 -6.62 3.12
N TYR A 132 -8.76 -7.62 2.83
CA TYR A 132 -9.20 -8.95 2.40
C TYR A 132 -8.65 -9.99 3.38
N LYS A 133 -9.54 -10.63 4.16
CA LYS A 133 -9.17 -11.61 5.20
C LYS A 133 -8.07 -11.11 6.16
N GLY A 134 -8.01 -9.80 6.41
CA GLY A 134 -7.01 -9.17 7.30
C GLY A 134 -5.72 -8.70 6.62
N LEU A 135 -5.56 -8.91 5.31
CA LEU A 135 -4.50 -8.31 4.49
C LEU A 135 -4.93 -6.93 4.00
N ASN A 136 -3.99 -6.00 3.85
CA ASN A 136 -4.25 -4.74 3.17
C ASN A 136 -4.07 -4.92 1.66
N VAL A 137 -4.96 -4.33 0.88
CA VAL A 137 -4.88 -4.24 -0.57
C VAL A 137 -5.14 -2.80 -0.95
N ASP A 138 -4.10 -2.13 -1.44
CA ASP A 138 -4.10 -0.69 -1.70
C ASP A 138 -4.14 -0.42 -3.20
N PHE A 139 -5.04 0.48 -3.60
CA PHE A 139 -5.17 0.97 -4.97
C PHE A 139 -4.75 2.44 -5.00
N ILE A 140 -3.61 2.71 -5.61
CA ILE A 140 -3.05 4.04 -5.79
C ILE A 140 -3.63 4.64 -7.07
N VAL A 141 -4.32 5.76 -6.93
CA VAL A 141 -5.01 6.42 -8.04
C VAL A 141 -4.04 7.38 -8.71
N TYR A 142 -3.83 7.19 -10.01
CA TYR A 142 -2.93 7.98 -10.82
C TYR A 142 -3.65 8.83 -11.86
N ASP A 143 -3.09 10.01 -12.10
CA ASP A 143 -3.33 10.75 -13.34
C ASP A 143 -2.36 10.29 -14.42
N LYS A 144 -2.86 10.12 -15.64
CA LYS A 144 -2.06 9.81 -16.81
C LYS A 144 -1.79 11.07 -17.65
N LYS A 145 -0.53 11.27 -18.02
CA LYS A 145 -0.02 12.17 -19.06
C LYS A 145 0.48 11.30 -20.23
N GLU A 146 0.99 11.92 -21.29
CA GLU A 146 1.43 11.21 -22.52
C GLU A 146 2.45 10.10 -22.21
N ASP A 147 3.55 10.42 -21.52
CA ASP A 147 4.64 9.49 -21.20
C ASP A 147 4.91 9.35 -19.68
N ALA A 148 3.96 9.75 -18.84
CA ALA A 148 4.12 9.73 -17.40
C ALA A 148 2.79 9.53 -16.67
N ILE A 149 2.88 9.07 -15.42
CA ILE A 149 1.78 9.12 -14.45
C ILE A 149 2.21 9.90 -13.21
N SER A 150 1.25 10.40 -12.46
CA SER A 150 1.52 11.11 -11.21
C SER A 150 0.46 10.85 -10.15
N SER A 151 0.86 10.86 -8.89
CA SER A 151 -0.05 10.82 -7.74
C SER A 151 0.53 11.60 -6.56
N ASP A 152 -0.25 11.73 -5.49
CA ASP A 152 0.17 12.32 -4.22
C ASP A 152 0.04 11.26 -3.12
N THR A 153 1.17 10.87 -2.50
CA THR A 153 1.14 9.98 -1.34
C THR A 153 0.94 10.78 -0.05
N ILE A 154 0.10 10.27 0.85
CA ILE A 154 -0.26 10.92 2.10
C ILE A 154 0.15 10.04 3.28
N PHE A 155 1.17 10.48 4.02
CA PHE A 155 1.51 9.91 5.31
C PHE A 155 0.72 10.60 6.42
N TYR A 156 0.29 9.82 7.42
CA TYR A 156 -0.38 10.37 8.60
C TYR A 156 -0.09 9.52 9.84
N MET A 157 -0.24 10.13 11.02
CA MET A 157 -0.31 9.42 12.30
C MET A 157 -1.75 9.38 12.80
N THR A 158 -2.06 8.46 13.70
CA THR A 158 -3.36 8.49 14.42
C THR A 158 -3.18 9.02 15.83
N ASN A 159 -4.07 9.92 16.26
CA ASN A 159 -4.13 10.35 17.65
C ASN A 159 -4.74 9.26 18.56
N ALA A 160 -4.86 9.52 19.86
CA ALA A 160 -5.39 8.57 20.83
C ALA A 160 -6.84 8.12 20.57
N LEU A 161 -7.63 8.95 19.89
CA LEU A 161 -9.02 8.66 19.49
C LEU A 161 -9.11 7.85 18.19
N GLY A 162 -7.97 7.58 17.54
CA GLY A 162 -7.90 6.91 16.25
C GLY A 162 -8.12 7.83 15.06
N ASN A 163 -8.19 9.16 15.27
CA ASN A 163 -8.34 10.11 14.17
C ASN A 163 -6.98 10.38 13.50
N PRO A 164 -6.93 10.47 12.16
CA PRO A 164 -5.75 10.92 11.45
C PRO A 164 -5.27 12.31 11.90
N THR A 165 -3.96 12.51 11.94
CA THR A 165 -3.25 13.73 12.34
C THR A 165 -1.83 13.72 11.79
N ARG A 166 -1.09 14.84 11.90
CA ARG A 166 0.31 14.97 11.45
C ARG A 166 0.50 14.48 10.02
N TYR A 167 -0.28 15.06 9.12
CA TYR A 167 -0.22 14.75 7.70
C TYR A 167 1.10 15.22 7.09
N GLU A 168 1.64 14.42 6.19
CA GLU A 168 2.70 14.78 5.27
C GLU A 168 2.26 14.34 3.87
N VAL A 169 2.49 15.17 2.87
CA VAL A 169 2.06 14.90 1.49
C VAL A 169 3.25 15.04 0.56
N TYR A 170 3.39 14.10 -0.36
CA TYR A 170 4.44 14.12 -1.36
C TYR A 170 3.88 13.79 -2.74
N HIS A 171 4.08 14.71 -3.67
CA HIS A 171 3.80 14.49 -5.08
C HIS A 171 4.95 13.72 -5.72
N TYR A 172 4.64 12.81 -6.62
CA TYR A 172 5.66 12.11 -7.41
C TYR A 172 5.11 11.81 -8.81
N GLU A 173 6.04 11.70 -9.75
CA GLU A 173 5.78 11.32 -11.15
C GLU A 173 6.64 10.11 -11.51
N LEU A 174 6.09 9.21 -12.33
CA LEU A 174 6.76 8.01 -12.80
C LEU A 174 6.70 7.95 -14.32
N PRO A 175 7.77 7.47 -15.00
CA PRO A 175 7.71 7.24 -16.44
C PRO A 175 6.70 6.13 -16.73
N PHE A 176 5.80 6.36 -17.68
CA PHE A 176 4.70 5.42 -17.96
C PHE A 176 4.15 5.62 -19.36
N THR A 177 4.22 4.58 -20.19
CA THR A 177 3.74 4.64 -21.59
C THR A 177 2.41 3.89 -21.74
N ALA A 178 2.46 2.58 -21.55
CA ALA A 178 1.35 1.67 -21.69
C ALA A 178 1.48 0.49 -20.71
N LEU A 179 0.43 -0.33 -20.66
CA LEU A 179 0.39 -1.55 -19.89
C LEU A 179 0.58 -2.73 -20.83
N THR A 180 1.35 -3.71 -20.38
CA THR A 180 1.46 -5.03 -21.01
C THR A 180 0.94 -6.10 -20.07
N GLU A 181 0.44 -7.18 -20.66
CA GLU A 181 -0.07 -8.33 -19.92
C GLU A 181 1.04 -9.37 -19.73
N CYS A 182 1.16 -9.89 -18.50
CA CYS A 182 2.14 -10.92 -18.13
C CYS A 182 1.46 -12.00 -17.30
N SER A 183 1.98 -13.23 -17.36
CA SER A 183 1.51 -14.31 -16.49
C SER A 183 2.18 -14.21 -15.12
N PHE A 184 1.38 -14.10 -14.06
CA PHE A 184 1.86 -14.20 -12.68
C PHE A 184 0.99 -15.21 -11.92
N LYS A 185 1.61 -16.33 -11.49
CA LYS A 185 0.90 -17.47 -10.88
C LYS A 185 -0.30 -17.93 -11.72
N GLU A 186 -0.08 -18.07 -13.03
CA GLU A 186 -1.10 -18.49 -14.03
C GLU A 186 -2.28 -17.50 -14.21
N ILE A 187 -2.18 -16.29 -13.64
CA ILE A 187 -3.15 -15.22 -13.81
C ILE A 187 -2.55 -14.17 -14.73
N LEU A 188 -3.32 -13.73 -15.73
CA LEU A 188 -2.92 -12.64 -16.62
C LEU A 188 -3.08 -11.32 -15.88
N VAL A 189 -1.96 -10.71 -15.49
CA VAL A 189 -1.88 -9.43 -14.78
C VAL A 189 -1.33 -8.35 -15.70
N LYS A 190 -1.54 -7.08 -15.38
CA LYS A 190 -0.93 -5.96 -16.12
C LYS A 190 0.25 -5.37 -15.34
N VAL A 191 1.27 -4.95 -16.07
CA VAL A 191 2.44 -4.22 -15.58
C VAL A 191 2.79 -3.08 -16.55
N PRO A 192 3.51 -2.02 -16.12
CA PRO A 192 3.98 -0.99 -17.03
C PRO A 192 4.92 -1.58 -18.09
N GLU A 193 4.77 -1.24 -19.38
CA GLU A 193 5.67 -1.73 -20.44
C GLU A 193 7.14 -1.42 -20.14
N ASN A 194 7.39 -0.24 -19.58
CA ASN A 194 8.70 0.22 -19.11
C ASN A 194 8.98 -0.17 -17.65
N THR A 195 8.60 -1.39 -17.23
CA THR A 195 8.64 -1.85 -15.81
C THR A 195 9.97 -1.56 -15.12
N ARG A 196 11.12 -1.84 -15.76
CA ARG A 196 12.44 -1.61 -15.13
C ARG A 196 12.66 -0.14 -14.75
N ASP A 197 12.36 0.76 -15.69
CA ASP A 197 12.53 2.20 -15.53
C ASP A 197 11.53 2.77 -14.52
N TYR A 198 10.30 2.27 -14.55
CA TYR A 198 9.28 2.57 -13.54
C TYR A 198 9.76 2.21 -12.12
N ILE A 199 10.28 1.00 -11.92
CA ILE A 199 10.75 0.53 -10.61
C ILE A 199 12.04 1.26 -10.19
N SER A 200 12.96 1.57 -11.11
CA SER A 200 14.19 2.30 -10.75
C SER A 200 13.90 3.70 -10.23
N HIS A 201 12.86 4.37 -10.74
CA HIS A 201 12.41 5.64 -10.19
C HIS A 201 11.86 5.48 -8.77
N LEU A 202 11.11 4.42 -8.51
CA LEU A 202 10.55 4.15 -7.19
C LEU A 202 11.60 3.77 -6.15
N TYR A 203 12.62 2.97 -6.50
CA TYR A 203 13.52 2.32 -5.53
C TYR A 203 15.01 2.63 -5.70
N GLY A 204 15.40 3.38 -6.74
CA GLY A 204 16.79 3.65 -7.11
C GLY A 204 17.31 2.72 -8.20
N GLU A 205 18.40 3.11 -8.87
CA GLU A 205 19.01 2.31 -9.96
C GLU A 205 19.50 0.93 -9.52
N ASP A 206 19.79 0.76 -8.23
CA ASP A 206 20.27 -0.47 -7.62
C ASP A 206 19.15 -1.34 -7.03
N PHE A 207 17.87 -1.10 -7.37
CA PHE A 207 16.71 -1.80 -6.82
C PHE A 207 16.74 -3.34 -6.97
N GLU A 208 17.50 -3.84 -7.95
CA GLU A 208 17.72 -5.27 -8.17
C GLU A 208 18.49 -5.92 -7.00
N ILE A 209 19.17 -5.11 -6.17
CA ILE A 209 19.80 -5.54 -4.92
C ILE A 209 18.83 -5.26 -3.76
N PRO A 210 18.40 -6.27 -2.99
CA PRO A 210 17.49 -6.05 -1.87
C PRO A 210 18.04 -5.05 -0.83
N ASN A 211 17.29 -3.99 -0.57
CA ASN A 211 17.61 -2.99 0.44
C ASN A 211 16.58 -3.02 1.57
N THR A 212 16.95 -3.58 2.72
CA THR A 212 16.07 -3.67 3.91
C THR A 212 15.95 -2.38 4.71
N HIS A 213 16.72 -1.34 4.36
CA HIS A 213 16.71 -0.03 5.01
C HIS A 213 16.24 1.07 4.07
N TYR A 214 15.54 0.70 2.99
CA TYR A 214 15.02 1.66 2.02
C TYR A 214 14.07 2.67 2.68
N ASN A 215 14.36 3.95 2.51
CA ASN A 215 13.52 5.05 2.99
C ASN A 215 13.02 5.87 1.79
N TRP A 216 11.79 5.61 1.36
CA TRP A 216 11.19 6.29 0.21
C TRP A 216 11.16 7.82 0.36
N LYS A 217 11.12 8.36 1.57
CA LYS A 217 11.13 9.82 1.81
C LYS A 217 12.44 10.49 1.43
N GLU A 218 13.53 9.72 1.33
CA GLU A 218 14.83 10.21 0.86
C GLU A 218 14.95 10.17 -0.67
N ASN A 219 14.03 9.49 -1.36
CA ASN A 219 14.02 9.42 -2.81
C ASN A 219 13.58 10.79 -3.39
N PRO A 220 14.41 11.44 -4.23
CA PRO A 220 14.17 12.78 -4.72
C PRO A 220 12.95 12.92 -5.63
N ILE A 221 12.33 11.83 -6.12
CA ILE A 221 11.09 11.92 -6.91
C ILE A 221 9.94 12.53 -6.08
N TYR A 222 9.95 12.30 -4.76
CA TYR A 222 8.90 12.73 -3.85
C TYR A 222 9.08 14.21 -3.47
N LYS A 223 8.20 15.06 -3.97
CA LYS A 223 8.20 16.51 -3.73
C LYS A 223 7.13 16.87 -2.70
N GLN A 224 7.57 17.43 -1.57
CA GLN A 224 6.66 17.80 -0.49
C GLN A 224 5.60 18.83 -0.95
N LYS A 225 4.36 18.63 -0.49
CA LYS A 225 3.18 19.48 -0.77
C LYS A 225 2.54 20.00 0.53
N ASP A 226 1.57 20.90 0.39
CA ASP A 226 0.82 21.45 1.52
C ASP A 226 -0.10 20.39 2.15
N ALA A 227 0.26 19.96 3.36
CA ALA A 227 -0.48 18.95 4.11
C ALA A 227 -1.88 19.40 4.55
N ASN A 228 -2.22 20.69 4.51
CA ASN A 228 -3.56 21.17 4.87
C ASN A 228 -4.64 20.77 3.85
N LEU A 229 -4.23 20.40 2.63
CA LEU A 229 -5.13 19.93 1.58
C LEU A 229 -5.37 18.41 1.63
N ALA A 230 -4.70 17.71 2.55
CA ALA A 230 -4.86 16.27 2.73
C ALA A 230 -6.08 15.93 3.59
N LYS A 231 -6.77 14.87 3.19
CA LYS A 231 -7.89 14.30 3.92
C LYS A 231 -7.81 12.77 3.87
N VAL A 232 -7.87 12.15 5.03
CA VAL A 232 -7.89 10.69 5.18
C VAL A 232 -9.17 10.28 5.87
N LEU A 233 -9.94 9.42 5.20
CA LEU A 233 -11.17 8.85 5.73
C LEU A 233 -10.90 7.41 6.15
N LEU A 234 -11.02 7.14 7.45
CA LEU A 234 -10.95 5.77 7.99
C LEU A 234 -12.37 5.22 8.09
N LYS A 235 -12.66 4.15 7.35
CA LYS A 235 -13.92 3.42 7.44
C LYS A 235 -13.83 2.45 8.63
N LYS A 236 -14.91 2.36 9.39
CA LYS A 236 -15.03 1.50 10.57
C LYS A 236 -15.72 0.19 10.22
#